data_AF-F9CYW8-F1
#
_entry.id   AF-F9CYW8-F1
#
_cell.length_a   1.000
_cell.length_b   1.000
_cell.length_c   1.000
_cell.angle_alpha   90.00
_cell.angle_beta   90.00
_cell.angle_gamma   90.00
#
_symmetry.space_group_name_H-M   'P 1'
#
loop_
_entity.id
_entity.type
_entity.pdbx_description
1 polymer ?
#
loop_
_entity_poly.entity_id
_entity_poly.type
_entity_poly.pdbx_seq_one_letter_code
_entity_poly.pdbx_strand_id
1 'polypeptide(L)'
;MMLNYDAPLYRPPSEARSLIFQVTLGCSFNECSFCDMYRSKQYSEKPWDEVKMEIDLMAKQLPDTRKIFLADGDALNLDSEYIVKIVKYLYEKFPNLERISCYAMPMNILKKTPEELKKMHDAGLDMLYLGIESGSDIVLKKVTKGAIAKTIIKSVNKAKDAGYIMSCMIILGLGGKTYSKEHIRGTAEVISACSPNYVGALTLYLENGIKQEFLEKFGEPFIRITDDESLEELYDLISQIETKEEIIFRANHGSNAYTIKGTFPQDKQAMLDKINWMKQHPEIMRPEGLRGF
;
A
#
# COMPACT_ATOMS: atom_id res chain seq x y z
N MET A 1 10.97 -2.22 -29.00
CA MET A 1 9.61 -2.74 -28.73
C MET A 1 9.33 -2.49 -27.26
N MET A 2 8.32 -1.69 -26.92
CA MET A 2 7.99 -1.38 -25.53
C MET A 2 7.30 -2.57 -24.87
N LEU A 3 7.35 -2.65 -23.53
CA LEU A 3 6.48 -3.58 -22.78
C LEU A 3 5.02 -3.24 -23.10
N ASN A 4 4.23 -4.28 -23.38
CA ASN A 4 2.80 -4.13 -23.58
C ASN A 4 2.10 -4.34 -22.24
N TYR A 5 1.86 -3.26 -21.52
CA TYR A 5 1.14 -3.33 -20.25
C TYR A 5 -0.36 -3.52 -20.48
N ASP A 6 -0.95 -4.40 -19.68
CA ASP A 6 -2.40 -4.44 -19.52
C ASP A 6 -2.80 -3.24 -18.65
N ALA A 7 -3.37 -2.22 -19.29
CA ALA A 7 -3.79 -0.98 -18.65
C ALA A 7 -5.23 -1.11 -18.10
N PRO A 8 -5.57 -0.43 -16.98
CA PRO A 8 -4.74 0.52 -16.22
C PRO A 8 -3.68 -0.17 -15.36
N LEU A 9 -2.51 0.47 -15.21
CA LEU A 9 -1.40 -0.06 -14.41
C LEU A 9 -1.23 0.77 -13.13
N TYR A 10 -1.13 0.11 -11.98
CA TYR A 10 -1.02 0.77 -10.70
C TYR A 10 0.28 0.44 -9.99
N ARG A 11 0.81 1.44 -9.28
CA ARG A 11 2.00 1.31 -8.45
C ARG A 11 1.99 2.37 -7.34
N PRO A 12 2.69 2.14 -6.23
CA PRO A 12 2.89 3.16 -5.22
C PRO A 12 3.66 4.37 -5.81
N PRO A 13 3.41 5.61 -5.35
CA PRO A 13 4.16 6.78 -5.84
C PRO A 13 5.68 6.67 -5.67
N SER A 14 6.16 5.93 -4.66
CA SER A 14 7.58 5.68 -4.44
C SER A 14 8.22 4.76 -5.49
N GLU A 15 7.41 4.04 -6.26
CA GLU A 15 7.81 3.17 -7.38
C GLU A 15 7.66 3.88 -8.75
N ALA A 16 7.45 5.19 -8.79
CA ALA A 16 7.24 5.96 -10.02
C ALA A 16 8.40 5.85 -11.04
N ARG A 17 9.61 5.53 -10.57
CA ARG A 17 10.81 5.33 -11.40
C ARG A 17 11.24 3.87 -11.53
N SER A 18 10.46 2.94 -11.00
CA SER A 18 10.76 1.52 -11.10
C SER A 18 10.33 0.99 -12.46
N LEU A 19 11.13 0.07 -13.02
CA LEU A 19 10.70 -0.72 -14.16
C LEU A 19 9.65 -1.73 -13.68
N ILE A 20 8.55 -1.85 -14.39
CA ILE A 20 7.42 -2.66 -13.95
C ILE A 20 7.32 -3.92 -14.81
N PHE A 21 7.15 -5.06 -14.14
CA PHE A 21 6.75 -6.32 -14.78
C PHE A 21 5.42 -6.76 -14.18
N GLN A 22 4.39 -6.92 -15.02
CA GLN A 22 3.12 -7.52 -14.60
C GLN A 22 3.29 -9.03 -14.56
N VAL A 23 3.82 -9.59 -13.47
CA VAL A 23 3.99 -11.05 -13.29
C VAL A 23 2.66 -11.74 -12.93
N THR A 24 1.71 -10.95 -12.44
CA THR A 24 0.28 -11.28 -12.34
C THR A 24 -0.54 -10.18 -13.00
N LEU A 25 -1.82 -10.45 -13.27
CA LEU A 25 -2.81 -9.45 -13.65
C LEU A 25 -3.88 -9.35 -12.57
N GLY A 26 -4.40 -8.14 -12.32
CA GLY A 26 -5.47 -7.90 -11.35
C GLY A 26 -5.09 -8.17 -9.89
N CYS A 27 -6.12 -8.36 -9.05
CA CYS A 27 -5.99 -8.71 -7.64
C CYS A 27 -6.77 -10.01 -7.38
N SER A 28 -6.19 -10.98 -6.65
CA SER A 28 -6.87 -12.27 -6.43
C SER A 28 -8.06 -12.18 -5.46
N PHE A 29 -8.16 -11.08 -4.71
CA PHE A 29 -9.27 -10.83 -3.79
C PHE A 29 -10.35 -9.94 -4.39
N ASN A 30 -9.97 -8.80 -4.99
CA ASN A 30 -10.82 -7.87 -5.77
C ASN A 30 -12.22 -7.52 -5.22
N GLU A 31 -12.47 -7.63 -3.91
CA GLU A 31 -13.78 -7.40 -3.29
C GLU A 31 -13.87 -6.14 -2.43
N CYS A 32 -12.75 -5.44 -2.22
CA CYS A 32 -12.69 -4.23 -1.41
C CYS A 32 -13.59 -3.13 -1.99
N SER A 33 -14.59 -2.69 -1.24
CA SER A 33 -15.65 -1.81 -1.76
C SER A 33 -15.19 -0.38 -2.11
N PHE A 34 -14.01 0.03 -1.66
CA PHE A 34 -13.40 1.33 -1.98
C PHE A 34 -12.39 1.26 -3.13
N CYS A 35 -12.01 0.05 -3.57
CA CYS A 35 -10.93 -0.16 -4.52
C CYS A 35 -11.50 -0.46 -5.92
N ASP A 36 -11.23 0.44 -6.86
CA ASP A 36 -11.61 0.29 -8.27
C ASP A 36 -10.46 -0.22 -9.15
N MET A 37 -9.23 -0.25 -8.62
CA MET A 37 -8.00 -0.42 -9.41
C MET A 37 -8.01 -1.66 -10.31
N TYR A 38 -8.56 -2.77 -9.82
CA TYR A 38 -8.47 -4.05 -10.52
C TYR A 38 -9.83 -4.58 -10.99
N ARG A 39 -10.87 -3.74 -11.00
CA ARG A 39 -12.24 -4.16 -11.37
C ARG A 39 -12.41 -4.51 -12.83
N SER A 40 -11.58 -3.94 -13.71
CA SER A 40 -11.54 -4.29 -15.14
C SER A 40 -10.70 -5.54 -15.45
N LYS A 41 -10.07 -6.16 -14.44
CA LYS A 41 -9.10 -7.25 -14.64
C LYS A 41 -9.55 -8.52 -13.92
N GLN A 42 -9.31 -9.66 -14.57
CA GLN A 42 -9.42 -10.96 -13.93
C GLN A 42 -8.04 -11.42 -13.46
N TYR A 43 -7.98 -11.99 -12.25
CA TYR A 43 -6.71 -12.46 -11.73
C TYR A 43 -6.14 -13.59 -12.60
N SER A 44 -4.88 -13.44 -13.00
CA SER A 44 -4.13 -14.46 -13.71
C SER A 44 -2.64 -14.36 -13.42
N GLU A 45 -1.93 -15.47 -13.59
CA GLU A 45 -0.50 -15.59 -13.38
C GLU A 45 0.17 -15.72 -14.74
N LYS A 46 1.16 -14.86 -15.03
CA LYS A 46 1.83 -14.92 -16.32
C LYS A 46 2.74 -16.15 -16.40
N PRO A 47 2.76 -16.88 -17.53
CA PRO A 47 3.64 -18.02 -17.71
C PRO A 47 5.10 -17.58 -17.81
N TRP A 48 6.01 -18.47 -17.42
CA TRP A 48 7.44 -18.19 -17.34
C TRP A 48 8.03 -17.65 -18.65
N ASP A 49 7.68 -18.23 -19.79
CA ASP A 49 8.28 -17.85 -21.07
C ASP A 49 7.92 -16.41 -21.47
N GLU A 50 6.71 -15.95 -21.11
CA GLU A 50 6.29 -14.56 -21.33
C GLU A 50 7.06 -13.61 -20.40
N VAL A 51 7.10 -13.91 -19.10
CA VAL A 51 7.85 -13.10 -18.12
C VAL A 51 9.33 -13.02 -18.50
N LYS A 52 9.94 -14.16 -18.87
CA LYS A 52 11.34 -14.24 -19.28
C LYS A 52 11.61 -13.40 -20.53
N MET A 53 10.74 -13.48 -21.54
CA MET A 53 10.85 -12.69 -22.76
C MET A 53 10.78 -11.18 -22.46
N GLU A 54 9.86 -10.75 -21.60
CA GLU A 54 9.74 -9.35 -21.16
C GLU A 54 11.01 -8.87 -20.45
N ILE A 55 11.55 -9.68 -19.53
CA ILE A 55 12.81 -9.40 -18.82
C ILE A 55 13.98 -9.26 -19.80
N ASP A 56 14.16 -10.22 -20.71
CA ASP A 56 15.25 -10.20 -21.69
C ASP A 56 15.16 -8.99 -22.63
N LEU A 57 13.94 -8.59 -22.99
CA LEU A 57 13.69 -7.42 -23.83
C LEU A 57 14.07 -6.13 -23.11
N MET A 58 13.67 -5.99 -21.84
CA MET A 58 13.93 -4.78 -21.06
C MET A 58 15.37 -4.68 -20.57
N ALA A 59 16.03 -5.78 -20.25
CA ALA A 59 17.45 -5.78 -19.88
C ALA A 59 18.34 -5.22 -21.01
N LYS A 60 17.96 -5.44 -22.27
CA LYS A 60 18.65 -4.84 -23.43
C LYS A 60 18.37 -3.35 -23.60
N GLN A 61 17.17 -2.89 -23.24
CA GLN A 61 16.74 -1.50 -23.47
C GLN A 61 17.08 -0.57 -22.30
N LEU A 62 17.01 -1.09 -21.08
CA LEU A 62 17.18 -0.36 -19.82
C LEU A 62 18.16 -1.11 -18.89
N PRO A 63 19.41 -1.37 -19.32
CA PRO A 63 20.37 -2.17 -18.55
C PRO A 63 20.72 -1.54 -17.19
N ASP A 64 20.61 -0.21 -17.08
CA ASP A 64 20.89 0.57 -15.86
C ASP A 64 19.69 0.63 -14.89
N THR A 65 18.71 -0.24 -15.05
CA THR A 65 17.56 -0.32 -14.13
C THR A 65 18.04 -0.66 -12.72
N ARG A 66 17.76 0.25 -11.76
CA ARG A 66 18.11 0.08 -10.34
C ARG A 66 16.97 -0.43 -9.48
N LYS A 67 15.72 -0.29 -9.92
CA LYS A 67 14.53 -0.69 -9.16
C LYS A 67 13.50 -1.34 -10.05
N ILE A 68 12.94 -2.45 -9.57
CA ILE A 68 11.89 -3.18 -10.26
C ILE A 68 10.67 -3.35 -9.33
N PHE A 69 9.49 -3.16 -9.89
CA PHE A 69 8.22 -3.41 -9.23
C PHE A 69 7.51 -4.57 -9.93
N LEU A 70 7.21 -5.63 -9.16
CA LEU A 70 6.41 -6.76 -9.63
C LEU A 70 4.93 -6.42 -9.44
N ALA A 71 4.29 -6.02 -10.53
CA ALA A 71 2.86 -5.81 -10.67
C ALA A 71 2.16 -7.14 -10.97
N ASP A 72 0.85 -7.29 -10.84
CA ASP A 72 -0.15 -6.25 -10.57
C ASP A 72 -0.56 -6.22 -9.10
N GLY A 73 -1.87 -6.18 -8.80
CA GLY A 73 -2.40 -5.98 -7.45
C GLY A 73 -2.11 -7.08 -6.44
N ASP A 74 -1.61 -8.23 -6.87
CA ASP A 74 -1.35 -9.33 -5.95
C ASP A 74 -0.22 -10.31 -6.35
N ALA A 75 0.94 -9.78 -6.74
CA ALA A 75 2.09 -10.59 -7.16
C ALA A 75 2.57 -11.59 -6.09
N LEU A 76 2.43 -11.31 -4.79
CA LEU A 76 2.83 -12.24 -3.72
C LEU A 76 1.90 -13.47 -3.61
N ASN A 77 0.78 -13.52 -4.35
CA ASN A 77 -0.04 -14.74 -4.40
C ASN A 77 0.63 -15.87 -5.20
N LEU A 78 1.58 -15.55 -6.11
CA LEU A 78 2.35 -16.55 -6.86
C LEU A 78 3.04 -17.58 -5.95
N ASP A 79 3.28 -18.76 -6.51
CA ASP A 79 4.10 -19.81 -5.88
C ASP A 79 5.49 -19.27 -5.48
N SER A 80 5.97 -19.68 -4.31
CA SER A 80 7.22 -19.20 -3.73
C SER A 80 8.45 -19.52 -4.60
N GLU A 81 8.51 -20.71 -5.20
CA GLU A 81 9.59 -21.08 -6.11
C GLU A 81 9.54 -20.27 -7.41
N TYR A 82 8.34 -19.97 -7.89
CA TYR A 82 8.17 -19.14 -9.07
C TYR A 82 8.63 -17.70 -8.85
N ILE A 83 8.30 -17.10 -7.70
CA ILE A 83 8.82 -15.77 -7.31
C ILE A 83 10.35 -15.80 -7.24
N VAL A 84 10.95 -16.81 -6.58
CA VAL A 84 12.41 -16.97 -6.49
C VAL A 84 13.03 -17.06 -7.88
N LYS A 85 12.42 -17.82 -8.80
CA LYS A 85 12.89 -17.95 -10.18
C LYS A 85 12.90 -16.61 -10.92
N ILE A 86 11.82 -15.84 -10.83
CA ILE A 86 11.69 -14.51 -11.44
C ILE A 86 12.75 -13.57 -10.86
N VAL A 87 12.81 -13.46 -9.55
CA VAL A 87 13.70 -12.54 -8.83
C VAL A 87 15.17 -12.81 -9.16
N LYS A 88 15.61 -14.08 -9.13
CA LYS A 88 16.99 -14.44 -9.50
C LYS A 88 17.31 -14.08 -10.94
N TYR A 89 16.37 -14.30 -11.86
CA TYR A 89 16.58 -13.98 -13.26
C TYR A 89 16.65 -12.47 -13.50
N LEU A 90 15.89 -11.67 -12.76
CA LEU A 90 16.00 -10.21 -12.80
C LEU A 90 17.38 -9.74 -12.35
N TYR A 91 17.91 -10.24 -11.23
CA TYR A 91 19.27 -9.91 -10.80
C TYR A 91 20.36 -10.42 -11.77
N GLU A 92 20.14 -11.55 -12.44
CA GLU A 92 21.04 -12.02 -13.50
C GLU A 92 21.09 -11.06 -14.70
N LYS A 93 19.93 -10.48 -15.07
CA LYS A 93 19.80 -9.65 -16.28
C LYS A 93 20.04 -8.16 -16.07
N PHE A 94 19.83 -7.65 -14.85
CA PHE A 94 20.01 -6.25 -14.51
C PHE A 94 21.17 -6.10 -13.51
N PRO A 95 22.42 -5.90 -13.97
CA PRO A 95 23.60 -5.89 -13.10
C PRO A 95 23.62 -4.74 -12.08
N ASN A 96 22.88 -3.66 -12.34
CA ASN A 96 22.76 -2.49 -11.47
C ASN A 96 21.49 -2.53 -10.60
N LEU A 97 20.77 -3.66 -10.55
CA LEU A 97 19.54 -3.79 -9.78
C LEU A 97 19.84 -3.75 -8.27
N GLU A 98 19.09 -2.91 -7.56
CA GLU A 98 19.28 -2.68 -6.11
C GLU A 98 18.08 -3.09 -5.28
N ARG A 99 16.88 -3.09 -5.88
CA ARG A 99 15.67 -3.42 -5.16
C ARG A 99 14.59 -4.00 -6.05
N ILE A 100 13.95 -5.06 -5.56
CA ILE A 100 12.69 -5.56 -6.11
C ILE A 100 11.60 -5.43 -5.05
N SER A 101 10.42 -4.97 -5.46
CA SER A 101 9.27 -4.82 -4.56
C SER A 101 7.95 -5.21 -5.22
N CYS A 102 6.92 -5.47 -4.41
CA CYS A 102 5.59 -5.80 -4.91
C CYS A 102 4.47 -5.43 -3.92
N TYR A 103 3.22 -5.47 -4.39
CA TYR A 103 2.07 -5.47 -3.49
C TYR A 103 1.90 -6.82 -2.80
N ALA A 104 1.46 -6.78 -1.54
CA ALA A 104 1.18 -7.95 -0.73
C ALA A 104 -0.10 -7.77 0.09
N MET A 105 -0.99 -8.74 0.00
CA MET A 105 -2.13 -8.85 0.92
C MET A 105 -1.72 -9.54 2.23
N PRO A 106 -2.32 -9.18 3.38
CA PRO A 106 -2.09 -9.86 4.64
C PRO A 106 -2.21 -11.39 4.54
N MET A 107 -3.24 -11.87 3.84
CA MET A 107 -3.48 -13.30 3.69
C MET A 107 -2.41 -14.03 2.89
N ASN A 108 -1.76 -13.38 1.92
CA ASN A 108 -0.73 -14.03 1.10
C ASN A 108 0.56 -14.22 1.88
N ILE A 109 0.90 -13.27 2.74
CA ILE A 109 1.99 -13.41 3.71
C ILE A 109 1.65 -14.51 4.74
N LEU A 110 0.41 -14.57 5.21
CA LEU A 110 0.02 -15.54 6.22
C LEU A 110 -0.01 -16.99 5.71
N LYS A 111 -0.37 -17.20 4.43
CA LYS A 111 -0.41 -18.53 3.79
C LYS A 111 0.97 -19.15 3.56
N LYS A 112 2.00 -18.34 3.29
CA LYS A 112 3.38 -18.79 3.05
C LYS A 112 4.07 -19.17 4.36
N THR A 113 4.91 -20.19 4.41
CA THR A 113 5.68 -20.50 5.62
C THR A 113 6.77 -19.43 5.86
N PRO A 114 7.29 -19.30 7.10
CA PRO A 114 8.45 -18.43 7.36
C PRO A 114 9.65 -18.74 6.45
N GLU A 115 9.89 -20.02 6.16
CA GLU A 115 10.98 -20.47 5.29
C GLU A 115 10.77 -20.04 3.83
N GLU A 116 9.53 -20.13 3.33
CA GLU A 116 9.18 -19.64 1.99
C GLU A 116 9.39 -18.12 1.87
N LEU A 117 8.92 -17.36 2.87
CA LEU A 117 9.14 -15.91 2.95
C LEU A 117 10.63 -15.59 2.98
N LYS A 118 11.40 -16.28 3.83
CA LYS A 118 12.85 -16.08 3.93
C LYS A 118 13.56 -16.41 2.61
N LYS A 119 13.16 -17.49 1.93
CA LYS A 119 13.75 -17.90 0.65
C LYS A 119 13.50 -16.88 -0.46
N MET A 120 12.30 -16.30 -0.54
CA MET A 120 12.01 -15.24 -1.50
C MET A 120 12.76 -13.94 -1.16
N HIS A 121 12.84 -13.58 0.12
CA HIS A 121 13.64 -12.44 0.55
C HIS A 121 15.12 -12.63 0.20
N ASP A 122 15.70 -13.79 0.50
CA ASP A 122 17.11 -14.11 0.22
C ASP A 122 17.43 -14.21 -1.27
N ALA A 123 16.42 -14.43 -2.11
CA ALA A 123 16.58 -14.29 -3.56
C ALA A 123 16.71 -12.82 -4.00
N GLY A 124 16.23 -11.87 -3.18
CA GLY A 124 16.30 -10.43 -3.40
C GLY A 124 14.94 -9.73 -3.62
N LEU A 125 13.83 -10.33 -3.17
CA LEU A 125 12.57 -9.58 -3.04
C LEU A 125 12.60 -8.83 -1.70
N ASP A 126 12.90 -7.53 -1.74
CA ASP A 126 13.31 -6.80 -0.53
C ASP A 126 12.13 -6.14 0.21
N MET A 127 11.08 -5.74 -0.52
CA MET A 127 10.09 -4.81 0.01
C MET A 127 8.67 -5.14 -0.40
N LEU A 128 7.75 -5.07 0.57
CA LEU A 128 6.32 -5.34 0.37
C LEU A 128 5.48 -4.09 0.68
N TYR A 129 4.55 -3.79 -0.22
CA TYR A 129 3.51 -2.78 -0.01
C TYR A 129 2.23 -3.43 0.47
N LEU A 130 1.76 -3.04 1.66
CA LEU A 130 0.59 -3.66 2.30
C LEU A 130 -0.46 -2.62 2.71
N GLY A 131 -1.69 -2.80 2.26
CA GLY A 131 -2.82 -1.99 2.70
C GLY A 131 -3.33 -2.40 4.08
N ILE A 132 -3.08 -1.57 5.09
CA ILE A 132 -3.77 -1.64 6.40
C ILE A 132 -5.18 -1.10 6.23
N GLU A 133 -5.32 0.03 5.53
CA GLU A 133 -6.53 0.81 5.30
C GLU A 133 -7.15 1.40 6.57
N SER A 134 -7.48 0.54 7.54
CA SER A 134 -8.04 0.85 8.84
C SER A 134 -7.59 -0.21 9.86
N GLY A 135 -7.42 0.16 11.13
CA GLY A 135 -7.28 -0.79 12.23
C GLY A 135 -8.58 -1.08 12.99
N SER A 136 -9.72 -0.53 12.57
CA SER A 136 -11.04 -0.92 13.10
C SER A 136 -11.60 -2.11 12.32
N ASP A 137 -11.85 -3.22 13.00
CA ASP A 137 -12.48 -4.41 12.43
C ASP A 137 -13.90 -4.12 11.91
N ILE A 138 -14.61 -3.17 12.52
CA ILE A 138 -15.92 -2.71 12.04
C ILE A 138 -15.77 -2.06 10.65
N VAL A 139 -14.84 -1.12 10.51
CA VAL A 139 -14.59 -0.44 9.22
C VAL A 139 -14.06 -1.42 8.18
N LEU A 140 -13.10 -2.28 8.54
CA LEU A 140 -12.54 -3.29 7.65
C LEU A 140 -13.60 -4.25 7.10
N LYS A 141 -14.58 -4.63 7.94
CA LYS A 141 -15.72 -5.46 7.52
C LYS A 141 -16.65 -4.70 6.58
N LYS A 142 -16.98 -3.45 6.89
CA LYS A 142 -17.85 -2.60 6.06
C LYS A 142 -17.28 -2.36 4.65
N VAL A 143 -15.97 -2.35 4.52
CA VAL A 143 -15.31 -2.17 3.23
C VAL A 143 -14.84 -3.47 2.57
N THR A 144 -15.21 -4.61 3.16
CA THR A 144 -14.88 -5.94 2.66
C THR A 144 -13.37 -6.12 2.44
N LYS A 145 -12.50 -5.71 3.38
CA LYS A 145 -11.04 -5.80 3.19
C LYS A 145 -10.49 -7.24 3.17
N GLY A 146 -11.24 -8.19 3.73
CA GLY A 146 -10.80 -9.59 3.86
C GLY A 146 -9.71 -9.81 4.91
N ALA A 147 -9.54 -8.86 5.84
CA ALA A 147 -8.59 -8.95 6.95
C ALA A 147 -9.16 -8.23 8.19
N ILE A 148 -8.57 -8.52 9.35
CA ILE A 148 -8.84 -7.87 10.63
C ILE A 148 -7.53 -7.31 11.19
N ALA A 149 -7.59 -6.37 12.13
CA ALA A 149 -6.44 -5.72 12.74
C ALA A 149 -5.39 -6.74 13.22
N LYS A 150 -5.84 -7.80 13.91
CA LYS A 150 -4.97 -8.88 14.40
C LYS A 150 -4.23 -9.61 13.28
N THR A 151 -4.89 -9.89 12.15
CA THR A 151 -4.24 -10.58 11.03
C THR A 151 -3.30 -9.67 10.27
N ILE A 152 -3.62 -8.37 10.18
CA ILE A 152 -2.73 -7.34 9.64
C ILE A 152 -1.44 -7.27 10.46
N ILE A 153 -1.52 -7.08 11.78
CA ILE A 153 -0.36 -7.04 12.69
C ILE A 153 0.50 -8.30 12.51
N LYS A 154 -0.14 -9.49 12.56
CA LYS A 154 0.56 -10.77 12.40
C LYS A 154 1.28 -10.86 11.05
N SER A 155 0.65 -10.40 9.97
CA SER A 155 1.24 -10.45 8.64
C SER A 155 2.45 -9.52 8.49
N VAL A 156 2.36 -8.28 9.01
CA VAL A 156 3.46 -7.31 8.96
C VAL A 156 4.65 -7.82 9.77
N ASN A 157 4.43 -8.30 11.00
CA ASN A 157 5.51 -8.83 11.83
C ASN A 157 6.16 -10.05 11.20
N LYS A 158 5.36 -10.99 10.66
CA LYS A 158 5.88 -12.18 9.98
C LYS A 158 6.76 -11.85 8.77
N ALA A 159 6.40 -10.80 8.00
CA ALA A 159 7.24 -10.34 6.90
C ALA A 159 8.52 -9.66 7.39
N LYS A 160 8.44 -8.79 8.42
CA LYS A 160 9.62 -8.18 9.05
C LYS A 160 10.59 -9.23 9.59
N ASP A 161 10.08 -10.27 10.25
CA ASP A 161 10.88 -11.38 10.79
C ASP A 161 11.63 -12.15 9.68
N ALA A 162 11.10 -12.17 8.46
CA ALA A 162 11.76 -12.74 7.29
C ALA A 162 12.76 -11.79 6.60
N GLY A 163 12.86 -10.53 7.05
CA GLY A 163 13.80 -9.51 6.56
C GLY A 163 13.19 -8.42 5.68
N TYR A 164 11.90 -8.52 5.33
CA TYR A 164 11.27 -7.59 4.40
C TYR A 164 11.15 -6.17 4.96
N ILE A 165 11.39 -5.20 4.08
CA ILE A 165 10.99 -3.81 4.29
C ILE A 165 9.47 -3.71 4.10
N MET A 166 8.76 -3.25 5.12
CA MET A 166 7.30 -3.10 5.07
C MET A 166 6.90 -1.64 4.83
N SER A 167 6.17 -1.39 3.75
CA SER A 167 5.52 -0.11 3.48
C SER A 167 4.01 -0.25 3.54
N CYS A 168 3.43 0.23 4.64
CA CYS A 168 2.01 0.12 4.88
C CYS A 168 1.24 1.36 4.42
N MET A 169 -0.02 1.17 4.04
CA MET A 169 -0.92 2.26 3.62
C MET A 169 -2.17 2.30 4.50
N ILE A 170 -2.63 3.50 4.86
CA ILE A 170 -3.89 3.75 5.57
C ILE A 170 -4.74 4.75 4.78
N ILE A 171 -6.06 4.73 4.97
CA ILE A 171 -7.00 5.59 4.24
C ILE A 171 -7.80 6.44 5.23
N LEU A 172 -7.46 7.72 5.30
CA LEU A 172 -8.22 8.73 6.05
C LEU A 172 -9.63 8.85 5.47
N GLY A 173 -10.60 9.01 6.37
CA GLY A 173 -12.03 9.11 6.06
C GLY A 173 -12.72 7.80 5.72
N LEU A 174 -12.02 6.65 5.77
CA LEU A 174 -12.61 5.35 5.44
C LEU A 174 -13.78 4.96 6.35
N GLY A 175 -13.73 5.39 7.62
CA GLY A 175 -14.82 5.18 8.58
C GLY A 175 -15.99 6.15 8.45
N GLY A 176 -15.86 7.21 7.62
CA GLY A 176 -16.78 8.34 7.62
C GLY A 176 -16.87 9.02 9.00
N LYS A 177 -17.80 9.97 9.17
CA LYS A 177 -17.99 10.64 10.47
C LYS A 177 -18.36 9.66 11.59
N THR A 178 -19.15 8.63 11.27
CA THR A 178 -19.68 7.67 12.24
C THR A 178 -18.58 6.89 12.96
N TYR A 179 -17.58 6.38 12.22
CA TYR A 179 -16.51 5.54 12.80
C TYR A 179 -15.15 6.21 12.85
N SER A 180 -15.05 7.51 12.58
CA SER A 180 -13.79 8.25 12.52
C SER A 180 -12.89 7.98 13.74
N LYS A 181 -13.41 8.15 14.96
CA LYS A 181 -12.64 7.89 16.20
C LYS A 181 -12.18 6.45 16.34
N GLU A 182 -13.03 5.49 16.00
CA GLU A 182 -12.70 4.07 16.10
C GLU A 182 -11.68 3.64 15.05
N HIS A 183 -11.85 4.14 13.81
CA HIS A 183 -10.92 3.98 12.71
C HIS A 183 -9.53 4.46 13.10
N ILE A 184 -9.41 5.69 13.61
CA ILE A 184 -8.11 6.28 13.95
C ILE A 184 -7.45 5.59 15.13
N ARG A 185 -8.21 5.34 16.22
CA ARG A 185 -7.69 4.61 17.39
C ARG A 185 -7.16 3.23 16.99
N GLY A 186 -7.97 2.44 16.29
CA GLY A 186 -7.57 1.09 15.87
C GLY A 186 -6.37 1.14 14.91
N THR A 187 -6.31 2.11 14.01
CA THR A 187 -5.19 2.28 13.08
C THR A 187 -3.90 2.62 13.81
N ALA A 188 -3.96 3.53 14.80
CA ALA A 188 -2.82 3.86 15.66
C ALA A 188 -2.35 2.62 16.45
N GLU A 189 -3.28 1.84 17.01
CA GLU A 189 -2.98 0.59 17.72
C GLU A 189 -2.25 -0.41 16.81
N VAL A 190 -2.73 -0.61 15.57
CA VAL A 190 -2.09 -1.49 14.57
C VAL A 190 -0.67 -1.02 14.23
N ILE A 191 -0.50 0.26 13.88
CA ILE A 191 0.81 0.82 13.51
C ILE A 191 1.79 0.71 14.68
N SER A 192 1.35 1.03 15.89
CA SER A 192 2.17 0.93 17.11
C SER A 192 2.61 -0.51 17.36
N ALA A 193 1.71 -1.47 17.17
CA ALA A 193 1.95 -2.89 17.44
C ALA A 193 2.90 -3.57 16.45
N CYS A 194 2.95 -3.15 15.18
CA CYS A 194 3.81 -3.78 14.17
C CYS A 194 4.96 -2.90 13.66
N SER A 195 4.89 -1.59 13.87
CA SER A 195 5.92 -0.59 13.53
C SER A 195 6.56 -0.84 12.14
N PRO A 196 5.81 -0.73 11.04
CA PRO A 196 6.36 -0.95 9.70
C PRO A 196 7.41 0.13 9.37
N ASN A 197 8.33 -0.16 8.44
CA ASN A 197 9.39 0.80 8.08
C ASN A 197 8.82 2.10 7.48
N TYR A 198 7.73 2.00 6.72
CA TYR A 198 7.04 3.13 6.13
C TYR A 198 5.53 3.06 6.38
N VAL A 199 4.91 4.21 6.60
CA VAL A 199 3.45 4.39 6.60
C VAL A 199 3.08 5.54 5.67
N GLY A 200 2.24 5.24 4.68
CA GLY A 200 1.60 6.21 3.79
C GLY A 200 0.14 6.42 4.16
N ALA A 201 -0.26 7.67 4.43
CA ALA A 201 -1.65 8.05 4.62
C ALA A 201 -2.23 8.60 3.32
N LEU A 202 -3.26 7.94 2.80
CA LEU A 202 -4.07 8.40 1.66
C LEU A 202 -5.40 8.93 2.18
N THR A 203 -6.12 9.70 1.37
CA THR A 203 -7.50 10.09 1.66
C THR A 203 -8.46 9.30 0.77
N LEU A 204 -9.60 8.88 1.34
CA LEU A 204 -10.64 8.13 0.62
C LEU A 204 -11.09 8.89 -0.64
N TYR A 205 -11.08 8.17 -1.75
CA TYR A 205 -11.49 8.68 -3.05
C TYR A 205 -12.49 7.70 -3.67
N LEU A 206 -13.71 8.18 -3.99
CA LEU A 206 -14.82 7.35 -4.50
C LEU A 206 -15.34 7.82 -5.87
N GLU A 207 -14.68 8.80 -6.51
CA GLU A 207 -15.19 9.43 -7.74
C GLU A 207 -14.94 8.57 -9.01
N ASN A 208 -14.39 7.37 -8.88
CA ASN A 208 -14.05 6.44 -9.96
C ASN A 208 -15.16 5.41 -10.26
N GLY A 209 -16.41 5.68 -9.87
CA GLY A 209 -17.54 4.77 -10.15
C GLY A 209 -17.75 3.66 -9.12
N ILE A 210 -16.82 3.44 -8.18
CA ILE A 210 -16.98 2.46 -7.09
C ILE A 210 -17.94 2.94 -5.98
N LYS A 211 -18.33 4.22 -6.00
CA LYS A 211 -19.13 4.86 -4.95
C LYS A 211 -20.40 4.09 -4.58
N GLN A 212 -21.14 3.58 -5.57
CA GLN A 212 -22.39 2.88 -5.30
C GLN A 212 -22.13 1.55 -4.58
N GLU A 213 -21.18 0.74 -5.08
CA GLU A 213 -20.76 -0.49 -4.42
C GLU A 213 -20.23 -0.21 -3.00
N PHE A 214 -19.45 0.86 -2.83
CA PHE A 214 -18.97 1.29 -1.52
C PHE A 214 -20.13 1.50 -0.55
N LEU A 215 -21.12 2.32 -0.91
CA LEU A 215 -22.26 2.65 -0.06
C LEU A 215 -23.11 1.42 0.26
N GLU A 216 -23.33 0.53 -0.72
CA GLU A 216 -24.08 -0.71 -0.54
C GLU A 216 -23.38 -1.66 0.43
N LYS A 217 -22.08 -1.92 0.23
CA LYS A 217 -21.28 -2.80 1.11
C LYS A 217 -21.08 -2.19 2.51
N PHE A 218 -20.99 -0.86 2.63
CA PHE A 218 -20.88 -0.18 3.92
C PHE A 218 -22.11 -0.42 4.81
N GLY A 219 -23.27 -0.62 4.18
CA GLY A 219 -24.48 -1.18 4.80
C GLY A 219 -25.26 -0.21 5.70
N GLU A 220 -24.89 1.07 5.72
CA GLU A 220 -25.58 2.14 6.45
C GLU A 220 -25.25 3.51 5.83
N PRO A 221 -25.97 4.59 6.20
CA PRO A 221 -25.68 5.93 5.70
C PRO A 221 -24.22 6.34 5.98
N PHE A 222 -23.45 6.53 4.91
CA PHE A 222 -22.07 6.99 5.00
C PHE A 222 -22.01 8.51 4.87
N ILE A 223 -21.55 9.17 5.92
CA ILE A 223 -21.29 10.61 5.91
C ILE A 223 -19.78 10.82 5.70
N ARG A 224 -19.41 11.31 4.51
CA ARG A 224 -18.03 11.66 4.18
C ARG A 224 -17.52 12.76 5.12
N ILE A 225 -16.27 12.63 5.56
CA ILE A 225 -15.60 13.68 6.32
C ILE A 225 -15.13 14.81 5.39
N THR A 226 -15.04 16.04 5.90
CA THR A 226 -14.43 17.18 5.20
C THR A 226 -12.90 17.07 5.22
N ASP A 227 -12.21 17.93 4.45
CA ASP A 227 -10.75 18.01 4.49
C ASP A 227 -10.22 18.43 5.88
N ASP A 228 -10.92 19.32 6.58
CA ASP A 228 -10.57 19.73 7.94
C ASP A 228 -10.76 18.58 8.93
N GLU A 229 -11.82 17.80 8.79
CA GLU A 229 -12.03 16.58 9.58
C GLU A 229 -10.99 15.50 9.24
N SER A 230 -10.54 15.41 7.98
CA SER A 230 -9.44 14.51 7.58
C SER A 230 -8.10 14.96 8.15
N LEU A 231 -7.87 16.27 8.28
CA LEU A 231 -6.71 16.83 8.93
C LEU A 231 -6.75 16.59 10.46
N GLU A 232 -7.94 16.64 11.07
CA GLU A 232 -8.15 16.23 12.47
C GLU A 232 -7.89 14.73 12.67
N GLU A 233 -8.41 13.87 11.79
CA GLU A 233 -8.11 12.43 11.82
C GLU A 233 -6.60 12.15 11.76
N LEU A 234 -5.88 12.90 10.92
CA LEU A 234 -4.43 12.78 10.80
C LEU A 234 -3.71 13.23 12.08
N TYR A 235 -4.18 14.29 12.72
CA TYR A 235 -3.67 14.74 14.03
C TYR A 235 -3.87 13.66 15.09
N ASP A 236 -5.11 13.17 15.21
CA ASP A 236 -5.50 12.15 16.17
C ASP A 236 -4.70 10.85 15.96
N LEU A 237 -4.46 10.46 14.69
CA LEU A 237 -3.66 9.29 14.35
C LEU A 237 -2.22 9.45 14.84
N ILE A 238 -1.57 10.55 14.47
CA ILE A 238 -0.16 10.79 14.81
C ILE A 238 0.02 10.92 16.33
N SER A 239 -0.93 11.54 17.02
CA SER A 239 -0.86 11.70 18.48
C SER A 239 -0.96 10.37 19.23
N GLN A 240 -1.68 9.39 18.68
CA GLN A 240 -1.91 8.08 19.29
C GLN A 240 -0.90 6.99 18.88
N ILE A 241 -0.10 7.20 17.83
CA ILE A 241 0.96 6.25 17.45
C ILE A 241 2.06 6.29 18.52
N GLU A 242 2.32 5.13 19.12
CA GLU A 242 3.36 4.91 20.12
C GLU A 242 4.34 3.85 19.62
N THR A 243 5.58 4.26 19.34
CA THR A 243 6.62 3.34 18.88
C THR A 243 7.99 3.78 19.38
N LYS A 244 8.87 2.79 19.56
CA LYS A 244 10.30 2.99 19.78
C LYS A 244 11.12 2.79 18.49
N GLU A 245 10.51 2.18 17.48
CA GLU A 245 11.14 1.90 16.20
C GLU A 245 10.95 3.08 15.25
N GLU A 246 11.87 3.22 14.29
CA GLU A 246 11.74 4.25 13.28
C GLU A 246 10.65 3.91 12.27
N ILE A 247 9.69 4.82 12.11
CA ILE A 247 8.63 4.73 11.09
C ILE A 247 8.67 5.98 10.23
N ILE A 248 9.00 5.83 8.94
CA ILE A 248 8.95 6.93 7.99
C ILE A 248 7.48 7.15 7.59
N PHE A 249 6.90 8.23 8.09
CA PHE A 249 5.48 8.56 7.90
C PHE A 249 5.29 9.63 6.83
N ARG A 250 4.36 9.40 5.90
CA ARG A 250 4.04 10.33 4.80
C ARG A 250 2.54 10.42 4.58
N ALA A 251 1.99 11.62 4.61
CA ALA A 251 0.67 11.96 4.07
C ALA A 251 0.91 12.94 2.92
N ASN A 252 1.32 12.44 1.76
CA ASN A 252 1.69 13.25 0.60
C ASN A 252 1.22 12.65 -0.73
N HIS A 253 0.29 11.69 -0.66
CA HIS A 253 -0.34 11.08 -1.82
C HIS A 253 -1.08 12.15 -2.64
N GLY A 254 -1.36 11.84 -3.91
CA GLY A 254 -2.16 12.70 -4.80
C GLY A 254 -3.51 13.08 -4.19
N SER A 255 -4.10 12.17 -3.40
CA SER A 255 -5.43 12.33 -2.81
C SER A 255 -5.46 13.20 -1.56
N ASN A 256 -4.32 13.47 -0.90
CA ASN A 256 -4.33 14.26 0.33
C ASN A 256 -4.51 15.75 0.06
N ALA A 257 -5.36 16.39 0.87
CA ALA A 257 -5.53 17.83 0.89
C ALA A 257 -4.30 18.56 1.47
N TYR A 258 -3.68 17.98 2.50
CA TYR A 258 -2.53 18.53 3.20
C TYR A 258 -1.33 17.60 3.15
N THR A 259 -0.12 18.15 3.11
CA THR A 259 1.12 17.38 3.05
C THR A 259 1.86 17.34 4.39
N ILE A 260 1.90 16.16 5.01
CA ILE A 260 2.68 15.88 6.23
C ILE A 260 3.76 14.84 5.95
N LYS A 261 4.94 15.04 6.55
CA LYS A 261 6.05 14.11 6.52
C LYS A 261 6.82 14.21 7.83
N GLY A 262 7.31 13.08 8.31
CA GLY A 262 8.21 12.98 9.45
C GLY A 262 8.65 11.54 9.66
N THR A 263 9.50 11.32 10.64
CA THR A 263 9.92 9.99 11.09
C THR A 263 9.58 9.85 12.57
N PHE A 264 8.79 8.85 12.93
CA PHE A 264 8.57 8.51 14.34
C PHE A 264 9.79 7.82 14.93
N PRO A 265 10.04 7.95 16.25
CA PRO A 265 9.33 8.84 17.17
C PRO A 265 9.80 10.31 17.11
N GLN A 266 10.91 10.60 16.44
CA GLN A 266 11.65 11.86 16.55
C GLN A 266 10.84 13.09 16.10
N ASP A 267 10.10 12.97 15.00
CA ASP A 267 9.34 14.08 14.41
C ASP A 267 7.87 14.13 14.87
N LYS A 268 7.45 13.29 15.83
CA LYS A 268 6.03 13.21 16.25
C LYS A 268 5.47 14.59 16.61
N GLN A 269 6.15 15.32 17.50
CA GLN A 269 5.71 16.65 17.92
C GLN A 269 5.73 17.66 16.77
N ALA A 270 6.78 17.65 15.95
CA ALA A 270 6.89 18.55 14.79
C ALA A 270 5.77 18.33 13.77
N MET A 271 5.33 17.09 13.56
CA MET A 271 4.17 16.78 12.72
C MET A 271 2.86 17.32 13.32
N LEU A 272 2.64 17.14 14.64
CA LEU A 272 1.45 17.65 15.34
C LEU A 272 1.38 19.18 15.30
N ASP A 273 2.49 19.86 15.58
CA ASP A 273 2.58 21.32 15.54
C ASP A 273 2.29 21.85 14.12
N LYS A 274 2.83 21.17 13.10
CA LYS A 274 2.56 21.52 11.70
C LYS A 274 1.08 21.35 11.35
N ILE A 275 0.42 20.28 11.81
CA ILE A 275 -1.00 20.08 11.57
C ILE A 275 -1.83 21.17 12.27
N ASN A 276 -1.52 21.53 13.51
CA ASN A 276 -2.19 22.61 14.22
C ASN A 276 -2.04 23.96 13.49
N TRP A 277 -0.86 24.22 12.93
CA TRP A 277 -0.65 25.39 12.08
C TRP A 277 -1.52 25.32 10.81
N MET A 278 -1.59 24.16 10.12
CA MET A 278 -2.41 23.97 8.92
C MET A 278 -3.91 24.20 9.16
N LYS A 279 -4.44 23.79 10.32
CA LYS A 279 -5.84 24.04 10.71
C LYS A 279 -6.20 25.53 10.72
N GLN A 280 -5.22 26.42 10.86
CA GLN A 280 -5.40 27.88 10.85
C GLN A 280 -5.07 28.52 9.49
N HIS A 281 -4.58 27.72 8.52
CA HIS A 281 -4.08 28.18 7.23
C HIS A 281 -4.68 27.35 6.07
N PRO A 282 -6.02 27.33 5.91
CA PRO A 282 -6.70 26.52 4.89
C PRO A 282 -6.31 26.92 3.45
N GLU A 283 -5.74 28.09 3.23
CA GLU A 283 -5.29 28.57 1.91
C GLU A 283 -4.16 27.73 1.30
N ILE A 284 -3.42 26.94 2.10
CA ILE A 284 -2.36 26.07 1.59
C ILE A 284 -2.88 24.72 1.09
N MET A 285 -4.16 24.44 1.32
CA MET A 285 -4.81 23.19 0.97
C MET A 285 -4.69 22.94 -0.53
N ARG A 286 -4.31 21.71 -0.92
CA ARG A 286 -4.32 21.32 -2.33
C ARG A 286 -5.75 21.43 -2.86
N PRO A 287 -6.03 22.19 -3.94
CA PRO A 287 -7.38 22.29 -4.50
C PRO A 287 -7.90 20.93 -4.95
N GLU A 288 -9.21 20.68 -4.80
CA GLU A 288 -9.84 19.40 -5.16
C GLU A 288 -9.55 18.97 -6.60
N GLY A 289 -9.60 19.89 -7.56
CA GLY A 289 -9.31 19.61 -8.98
C GLY A 289 -7.86 19.23 -9.30
N LEU A 290 -6.95 19.36 -8.32
CA LEU A 290 -5.55 18.93 -8.43
C LEU A 290 -5.26 17.66 -7.62
N ARG A 291 -6.29 17.06 -7.00
CA ARG A 291 -6.18 15.80 -6.27
C ARG A 291 -6.53 14.63 -7.18
N GLY A 292 -5.92 13.49 -6.92
CA GLY A 292 -6.14 12.28 -7.71
C GLY A 292 -5.67 11.02 -6.99
N PHE A 293 -6.16 9.89 -7.46
CA PHE A 293 -5.76 8.57 -7.00
C PHE A 293 -4.75 7.94 -7.97
#